data_AF-A0AAJ6KYE6-F1
#
_entry.id   AF-A0AAJ6KYE6-F1
#
_cell.length_a   1.000
_cell.length_b   1.000
_cell.length_c   1.000
_cell.angle_alpha   90.00
_cell.angle_beta   90.00
_cell.angle_gamma   90.00
#
_symmetry.space_group_name_H-M   'P 1'
#
loop_
_entity.id
_entity.type
_entity.pdbx_description
1 polymer ?
#
loop_
_entity_poly.entity_id
_entity_poly.type
_entity_poly.pdbx_seq_one_letter_code
_entity_poly.pdbx_strand_id
1 'polypeptide(L)'
;MKKRTLAAAVAEYVRPGQRVYLGNFGAQLFSVGHEMIRQRAHDVHAVIASGGLLMDQLLGAGVLSSATYGHCWSPVGPAPAWNFRRNAQSGDNTVELHELSLGLLTAALTAGAWRVPFMPVPDLPGTGYLDEDWSRGRLSTAESEFGSARVVRAERPDVAFVHVDLADSDGNGVLRGPLGEVLVAAQAARRTVLVAEQVADAETVRAAGISIPGLLVDTLVESPGAVHPDGVAGRYPRDVEAYQRYSERSATVDGFEQWLAEEVFRT
;
A
#
# COMPACT_ATOMS: atom_id res chain seq x y z
N MET A 1 13.94 0.07 19.18
CA MET A 1 13.12 -0.46 18.06
C MET A 1 12.98 -1.97 18.18
N LYS A 2 11.83 -2.55 17.84
CA LYS A 2 11.65 -4.02 17.86
C LYS A 2 12.15 -4.62 16.54
N LYS A 3 13.08 -5.56 16.57
CA LYS A 3 13.42 -6.39 15.38
C LYS A 3 12.51 -7.61 15.36
N ARG A 4 11.87 -7.91 14.24
CA ARG A 4 10.94 -9.05 14.09
C ARG A 4 11.09 -9.74 12.74
N THR A 5 10.58 -10.97 12.66
CA THR A 5 10.29 -11.60 11.39
C THR A 5 9.08 -10.92 10.73
N LEU A 6 8.96 -11.02 9.41
CA LEU A 6 7.82 -10.52 8.65
C LEU A 6 6.50 -11.10 9.19
N ALA A 7 6.44 -12.41 9.36
CA ALA A 7 5.27 -13.12 9.90
C ALA A 7 4.86 -12.59 11.27
N ALA A 8 5.81 -12.37 12.19
CA ALA A 8 5.52 -11.85 13.52
C ALA A 8 5.08 -10.38 13.52
N ALA A 9 5.50 -9.58 12.52
CA ALA A 9 5.03 -8.21 12.35
C ALA A 9 3.60 -8.18 11.79
N VAL A 10 3.32 -8.93 10.72
CA VAL A 10 1.96 -9.06 10.17
C VAL A 10 1.00 -9.61 11.23
N ALA A 11 1.42 -10.66 11.93
CA ALA A 11 0.65 -11.27 13.00
C ALA A 11 0.52 -10.38 14.24
N GLU A 12 1.19 -9.24 14.37
CA GLU A 12 0.97 -8.28 15.46
C GLU A 12 0.08 -7.12 15.00
N TYR A 13 0.37 -6.60 13.81
CA TYR A 13 -0.14 -5.31 13.36
C TYR A 13 -1.26 -5.38 12.34
N VAL A 14 -1.60 -6.56 11.81
CA VAL A 14 -2.77 -6.75 10.94
C VAL A 14 -3.85 -7.49 11.72
N ARG A 15 -4.94 -6.79 11.99
CA ARG A 15 -6.13 -7.27 12.70
C ARG A 15 -7.39 -6.85 11.94
N PRO A 16 -8.49 -7.63 12.07
CA PRO A 16 -9.80 -7.21 11.59
C PRO A 16 -10.16 -5.79 12.05
N GLY A 17 -10.75 -5.00 11.16
CA GLY A 17 -11.16 -3.61 11.35
C GLY A 17 -10.04 -2.57 11.22
N GLN A 18 -8.79 -2.98 10.97
CA GLN A 18 -7.67 -2.05 10.88
C GLN A 18 -7.47 -1.46 9.49
N ARG A 19 -6.94 -0.23 9.49
CA ARG A 19 -6.46 0.46 8.30
C ARG A 19 -4.98 0.19 8.12
N VAL A 20 -4.63 -0.53 7.06
CA VAL A 20 -3.26 -0.97 6.81
C VAL A 20 -2.74 -0.26 5.57
N TYR A 21 -1.74 0.61 5.74
CA TYR A 21 -1.01 1.16 4.61
C TYR A 21 0.01 0.14 4.10
N LEU A 22 -0.04 -0.12 2.80
CA LEU A 22 0.87 -1.01 2.09
C LEU A 22 1.65 -0.17 1.08
N GLY A 23 2.87 0.21 1.46
CA GLY A 23 3.78 0.91 0.55
C GLY A 23 4.34 0.00 -0.56
N ASN A 24 5.03 0.53 -1.55
CA ASN A 24 5.35 1.94 -1.84
C ASN A 24 4.74 2.35 -3.20
N PHE A 25 5.17 3.47 -3.77
CA PHE A 25 4.92 3.78 -5.18
C PHE A 25 5.87 2.96 -6.08
N GLY A 26 5.44 1.76 -6.48
CA GLY A 26 6.36 0.72 -6.94
C GLY A 26 7.08 0.07 -5.76
N ALA A 27 7.91 -0.95 -6.00
CA ALA A 27 8.50 -1.78 -4.93
C ALA A 27 7.39 -2.24 -3.95
N GLN A 28 6.29 -2.75 -4.48
CA GLN A 28 5.13 -3.15 -3.68
C GLN A 28 5.49 -4.30 -2.76
N LEU A 29 5.11 -4.23 -1.49
CA LEU A 29 5.43 -5.26 -0.48
C LEU A 29 4.61 -6.56 -0.64
N PHE A 30 4.84 -7.29 -1.73
CA PHE A 30 4.18 -8.57 -2.00
C PHE A 30 4.39 -9.59 -0.90
N SER A 31 5.57 -9.65 -0.27
CA SER A 31 5.80 -10.54 0.88
C SER A 31 4.85 -10.24 2.05
N VAL A 32 4.58 -8.96 2.35
CA VAL A 32 3.60 -8.57 3.39
C VAL A 32 2.20 -9.00 2.99
N GLY A 33 1.78 -8.73 1.75
CA GLY A 33 0.46 -9.14 1.28
C GLY A 33 0.27 -10.67 1.25
N HIS A 34 1.27 -11.41 0.76
CA HIS A 34 1.27 -12.88 0.78
C HIS A 34 1.22 -13.41 2.22
N GLU A 35 1.91 -12.77 3.17
CA GLU A 35 1.84 -13.12 4.59
C GLU A 35 0.44 -12.84 5.17
N MET A 36 -0.18 -11.71 4.83
CA MET A 36 -1.57 -11.42 5.22
C MET A 36 -2.52 -12.51 4.71
N ILE A 37 -2.35 -12.95 3.46
CA ILE A 37 -3.13 -14.04 2.86
C ILE A 37 -2.86 -15.37 3.56
N ARG A 38 -1.59 -15.74 3.80
CA ARG A 38 -1.22 -16.96 4.53
C ARG A 38 -1.82 -17.03 5.92
N GLN A 39 -1.84 -15.90 6.62
CA GLN A 39 -2.44 -15.78 7.95
C GLN A 39 -3.97 -15.65 7.92
N ARG A 40 -4.60 -15.68 6.73
CA ARG A 40 -6.05 -15.52 6.54
C ARG A 40 -6.58 -14.24 7.18
N ALA A 41 -5.82 -13.15 7.05
CA ALA A 41 -6.29 -11.83 7.39
C ALA A 41 -7.59 -11.53 6.62
N HIS A 42 -8.51 -10.83 7.26
CA HIS A 42 -9.81 -10.45 6.72
C HIS A 42 -10.26 -9.17 7.39
N ASP A 43 -11.26 -8.51 6.81
CA ASP A 43 -11.80 -7.24 7.29
C ASP A 43 -10.71 -6.15 7.44
N VAL A 44 -9.86 -6.01 6.42
CA VAL A 44 -8.81 -4.99 6.36
C VAL A 44 -9.24 -3.84 5.45
N HIS A 45 -9.07 -2.60 5.91
CA HIS A 45 -9.08 -1.43 5.05
C HIS A 45 -7.67 -1.19 4.50
N ALA A 46 -7.43 -1.51 3.23
CA ALA A 46 -6.12 -1.24 2.62
C ALA A 46 -6.00 0.24 2.24
N VAL A 47 -4.91 0.89 2.62
CA VAL A 47 -4.50 2.19 2.08
C VAL A 47 -3.32 1.94 1.15
N ILE A 48 -3.54 2.01 -0.17
CA ILE A 48 -2.54 1.57 -1.16
C ILE A 48 -2.53 2.51 -2.36
N ALA A 49 -1.56 3.42 -2.41
CA ALA A 49 -1.53 4.45 -3.45
C ALA A 49 -1.30 3.84 -4.84
N SER A 50 -0.30 2.98 -4.96
CA SER A 50 -0.08 2.15 -6.14
C SER A 50 -0.61 0.74 -5.83
N GLY A 51 -1.88 0.48 -6.14
CA GLY A 51 -2.56 -0.79 -5.83
C GLY A 51 -1.96 -1.98 -6.58
N GLY A 52 -1.74 -1.82 -7.88
CA GLY A 52 -1.08 -2.82 -8.73
C GLY A 52 -1.69 -4.22 -8.60
N LEU A 53 -0.88 -5.25 -8.77
CA LEU A 53 -1.34 -6.64 -8.57
C LEU A 53 -1.38 -7.08 -7.11
N LEU A 54 -0.69 -6.38 -6.21
CA LEU A 54 -0.77 -6.66 -4.79
C LEU A 54 -2.20 -6.45 -4.26
N MET A 55 -2.84 -5.33 -4.62
CA MET A 55 -4.24 -5.08 -4.29
C MET A 55 -5.17 -6.11 -4.93
N ASP A 56 -4.91 -6.48 -6.19
CA ASP A 56 -5.69 -7.51 -6.90
C ASP A 56 -5.67 -8.85 -6.17
N GLN A 57 -4.50 -9.29 -5.69
CA GLN A 57 -4.34 -10.53 -4.92
C GLN A 57 -5.07 -10.47 -3.57
N LEU A 58 -4.94 -9.35 -2.84
CA LEU A 58 -5.59 -9.18 -1.54
C LEU A 58 -7.12 -9.15 -1.67
N LEU A 59 -7.62 -8.51 -2.73
CA LEU A 59 -9.04 -8.49 -3.05
C LEU A 59 -9.54 -9.89 -3.40
N GLY A 60 -8.86 -10.60 -4.30
CA GLY A 60 -9.21 -11.96 -4.70
C GLY A 60 -9.19 -12.97 -3.55
N ALA A 61 -8.24 -12.81 -2.63
CA ALA A 61 -8.08 -13.68 -1.46
C ALA A 61 -9.05 -13.38 -0.31
N GLY A 62 -9.93 -12.38 -0.46
CA GLY A 62 -10.93 -12.01 0.56
C GLY A 62 -10.35 -11.32 1.79
N VAL A 63 -9.17 -10.70 1.67
CA VAL A 63 -8.52 -10.00 2.79
C VAL A 63 -9.18 -8.65 3.07
N LEU A 64 -9.65 -7.98 2.03
CA LEU A 64 -10.11 -6.59 2.09
C LEU A 64 -11.61 -6.50 2.40
N SER A 65 -12.00 -5.67 3.37
CA SER A 65 -13.37 -5.16 3.48
C SER A 65 -13.54 -3.83 2.76
N SER A 66 -12.44 -3.09 2.58
CA SER A 66 -12.44 -1.83 1.85
C SER A 66 -11.02 -1.44 1.41
N ALA A 67 -10.91 -0.50 0.48
CA ALA A 67 -9.62 0.04 0.06
C ALA A 67 -9.71 1.54 -0.29
N THR A 68 -8.74 2.32 0.17
CA THR A 68 -8.45 3.67 -0.35
C THR A 68 -7.22 3.58 -1.25
N TYR A 69 -7.37 3.83 -2.55
CA TYR A 69 -6.35 3.50 -3.53
C TYR A 69 -6.28 4.48 -4.70
N GLY A 70 -5.12 4.51 -5.36
CA GLY A 70 -4.87 5.33 -6.55
C GLY A 70 -5.18 4.64 -7.87
N HIS A 71 -4.80 3.37 -8.00
CA HIS A 71 -5.07 2.56 -9.19
C HIS A 71 -4.82 1.07 -8.92
N CYS A 72 -5.48 0.18 -9.66
CA CYS A 72 -5.26 -1.27 -9.61
C CYS A 72 -5.13 -1.82 -11.04
N TRP A 73 -3.92 -2.23 -11.45
CA TRP A 73 -3.63 -2.72 -12.81
C TRP A 73 -2.37 -3.59 -12.86
N SER A 74 -2.17 -4.31 -13.97
CA SER A 74 -0.96 -5.12 -14.21
C SER A 74 0.11 -4.31 -14.95
N PRO A 75 1.32 -4.10 -14.37
CA PRO A 75 2.39 -3.32 -15.00
C PRO A 75 3.03 -3.99 -16.23
N VAL A 76 2.69 -5.25 -16.51
CA VAL A 76 3.27 -6.07 -17.58
C VAL A 76 2.16 -6.56 -18.52
N GLY A 77 1.31 -5.63 -18.98
CA GLY A 77 0.14 -5.92 -19.83
C GLY A 77 0.42 -6.84 -21.03
N PRO A 78 -0.64 -7.32 -21.72
CA PRO A 78 -1.93 -6.67 -21.85
C PRO A 78 -3.01 -7.12 -20.86
N ALA A 79 -2.73 -8.12 -20.02
CA ALA A 79 -3.71 -8.66 -19.09
C ALA A 79 -4.12 -7.63 -18.01
N PRO A 80 -5.41 -7.55 -17.64
CA PRO A 80 -5.86 -6.70 -16.53
C PRO A 80 -5.50 -7.30 -15.17
N ALA A 81 -5.76 -6.55 -14.11
CA ALA A 81 -5.94 -7.08 -12.76
C ALA A 81 -7.29 -7.83 -12.71
N TRP A 82 -7.26 -9.17 -12.77
CA TRP A 82 -8.46 -9.98 -13.00
C TRP A 82 -9.43 -10.02 -11.82
N ASN A 83 -8.93 -10.09 -10.59
CA ASN A 83 -9.80 -10.08 -9.40
C ASN A 83 -10.50 -8.73 -9.27
N PHE A 84 -9.75 -7.64 -9.46
CA PHE A 84 -10.28 -6.28 -9.45
C PHE A 84 -11.32 -6.08 -10.55
N ARG A 85 -11.02 -6.48 -11.79
CA ARG A 85 -11.98 -6.42 -12.89
C ARG A 85 -13.25 -7.22 -12.59
N ARG A 86 -13.12 -8.45 -12.10
CA ARG A 86 -14.28 -9.29 -11.73
C ARG A 86 -15.14 -8.64 -10.67
N ASN A 87 -14.53 -8.13 -9.59
CA ASN A 87 -15.25 -7.43 -8.53
C ASN A 87 -16.00 -6.22 -9.10
N ALA A 88 -15.31 -5.32 -9.81
CA ALA A 88 -15.90 -4.12 -10.40
C ALA A 88 -17.05 -4.41 -11.39
N GLN A 89 -16.95 -5.49 -12.18
CA GLN A 89 -17.96 -5.85 -13.18
C GLN A 89 -19.13 -6.66 -12.62
N SER A 90 -18.95 -7.31 -11.47
CA SER A 90 -19.99 -8.16 -10.87
C SER A 90 -21.16 -7.38 -10.29
N GLY A 91 -20.97 -6.10 -9.95
CA GLY A 91 -21.91 -5.31 -9.17
C GLY A 91 -21.92 -5.65 -7.67
N ASP A 92 -21.04 -6.55 -7.24
CA ASP A 92 -20.82 -6.87 -5.83
C ASP A 92 -20.07 -5.73 -5.12
N ASN A 93 -20.75 -5.08 -4.18
CA ASN A 93 -20.20 -3.99 -3.37
C ASN A 93 -19.82 -4.46 -1.95
N THR A 94 -19.55 -5.75 -1.75
CA THR A 94 -19.06 -6.28 -0.46
C THR A 94 -17.74 -5.65 -0.02
N VAL A 95 -16.89 -5.24 -0.98
CA VAL A 95 -15.65 -4.50 -0.72
C VAL A 95 -15.84 -3.05 -1.12
N GLU A 96 -15.75 -2.13 -0.16
CA GLU A 96 -15.90 -0.70 -0.44
C GLU A 96 -14.62 -0.12 -1.06
N LEU A 97 -14.71 0.34 -2.32
CA LEU A 97 -13.60 0.91 -3.06
C LEU A 97 -13.69 2.45 -3.07
N HIS A 98 -12.75 3.11 -2.41
CA HIS A 98 -12.59 4.56 -2.36
C HIS A 98 -11.43 4.96 -3.29
N GLU A 99 -11.75 5.26 -4.55
CA GLU A 99 -10.72 5.70 -5.49
C GLU A 99 -10.41 7.18 -5.26
N LEU A 100 -9.12 7.50 -5.16
CA LEU A 100 -8.61 8.86 -5.11
C LEU A 100 -7.44 8.96 -6.08
N SER A 101 -7.30 10.06 -6.82
CA SER A 101 -6.05 10.28 -7.55
C SER A 101 -4.85 10.25 -6.58
N LEU A 102 -3.66 9.90 -7.06
CA LEU A 102 -2.45 9.87 -6.22
C LEU A 102 -2.23 11.19 -5.48
N GLY A 103 -2.53 12.33 -6.11
CA GLY A 103 -2.47 13.64 -5.48
C GLY A 103 -3.47 13.82 -4.33
N LEU A 104 -4.73 13.39 -4.52
CA LEU A 104 -5.75 13.44 -3.47
C LEU A 104 -5.42 12.52 -2.29
N LEU A 105 -4.94 11.30 -2.56
CA LEU A 105 -4.53 10.37 -1.51
C LEU A 105 -3.30 10.88 -0.75
N THR A 106 -2.31 11.45 -1.46
CA THR A 106 -1.15 12.08 -0.82
C THR A 106 -1.58 13.25 0.08
N ALA A 107 -2.55 14.07 -0.36
CA ALA A 107 -3.11 15.15 0.45
C ALA A 107 -3.86 14.61 1.68
N ALA A 108 -4.63 13.52 1.54
CA ALA A 108 -5.32 12.87 2.65
C ALA A 108 -4.33 12.32 3.70
N LEU A 109 -3.26 11.66 3.25
CA LEU A 109 -2.19 11.19 4.13
C LEU A 109 -1.44 12.35 4.78
N THR A 110 -1.20 13.45 4.04
CA THR A 110 -0.58 14.66 4.61
C THR A 110 -1.45 15.27 5.71
N ALA A 111 -2.77 15.33 5.54
CA ALA A 111 -3.69 15.74 6.61
C ALA A 111 -3.60 14.80 7.82
N GLY A 112 -3.48 13.49 7.58
CA GLY A 112 -3.23 12.48 8.62
C GLY A 112 -1.93 12.75 9.39
N ALA A 113 -0.83 12.94 8.67
CA ALA A 113 0.50 13.23 9.19
C ALA A 113 0.55 14.53 10.02
N TRP A 114 -0.21 15.54 9.61
CA TRP A 114 -0.34 16.83 10.31
C TRP A 114 -1.35 16.80 11.45
N ARG A 115 -2.08 15.68 11.61
CA ARG A 115 -3.14 15.50 12.61
C ARG A 115 -4.29 16.51 12.50
N VAL A 116 -4.53 17.01 11.29
CA VAL A 116 -5.69 17.84 10.94
C VAL A 116 -6.81 16.98 10.34
N PRO A 117 -8.09 17.42 10.35
CA PRO A 117 -9.19 16.58 9.86
C PRO A 117 -9.24 16.45 8.33
N PHE A 118 -8.67 17.39 7.59
CA PHE A 118 -8.71 17.43 6.13
C PHE A 118 -7.57 18.29 5.55
N MET A 119 -7.34 18.20 4.23
CA MET A 119 -6.45 19.08 3.46
C MET A 119 -7.25 19.74 2.32
N PRO A 120 -7.07 21.05 2.03
CA PRO A 120 -7.58 21.64 0.80
C PRO A 120 -6.92 21.02 -0.43
N VAL A 121 -7.72 20.77 -1.46
CA VAL A 121 -7.30 20.16 -2.73
C VAL A 121 -7.94 20.90 -3.90
N PRO A 122 -7.40 20.79 -5.13
CA PRO A 122 -8.06 21.36 -6.30
C PRO A 122 -9.47 20.78 -6.48
N ASP A 123 -10.41 21.59 -6.94
CA ASP A 123 -11.62 21.05 -7.58
C ASP A 123 -11.21 20.34 -8.88
N LEU A 124 -11.78 19.16 -9.12
CA LEU A 124 -11.48 18.32 -10.27
C LEU A 124 -12.72 18.13 -11.15
N PRO A 125 -13.27 19.20 -11.75
CA PRO A 125 -14.46 19.11 -12.58
C PRO A 125 -14.23 18.25 -13.82
N GLY A 126 -15.26 17.52 -14.26
CA GLY A 126 -15.17 16.59 -15.38
C GLY A 126 -14.44 15.29 -15.05
N THR A 127 -14.26 15.00 -13.74
CA THR A 127 -13.74 13.72 -13.26
C THR A 127 -14.80 13.01 -12.42
N GLY A 128 -14.78 11.68 -12.44
CA GLY A 128 -15.70 10.88 -11.62
C GLY A 128 -15.57 11.09 -10.11
N TYR A 129 -14.50 11.74 -9.64
CA TYR A 129 -14.35 12.10 -8.22
C TYR A 129 -15.39 13.12 -7.75
N LEU A 130 -15.85 14.02 -8.62
CA LEU A 130 -16.92 14.97 -8.30
C LEU A 130 -18.27 14.52 -8.85
N ASP A 131 -18.27 13.97 -10.07
CA ASP A 131 -19.52 13.74 -10.81
C ASP A 131 -20.17 12.39 -10.48
N GLU A 132 -19.38 11.40 -10.07
CA GLU A 132 -19.81 10.00 -9.86
C GLU A 132 -19.49 9.48 -8.43
N ASP A 133 -18.95 10.34 -7.56
CA ASP A 133 -18.46 10.02 -6.21
C ASP A 133 -17.61 8.74 -6.13
N TRP A 134 -16.64 8.59 -7.04
CA TRP A 134 -15.63 7.51 -6.95
C TRP A 134 -14.87 7.52 -5.62
N SER A 135 -14.83 8.69 -4.96
CA SER A 135 -14.22 8.91 -3.66
C SER A 135 -15.00 8.27 -2.50
N ARG A 136 -16.29 7.95 -2.69
CA ARG A 136 -17.22 7.48 -1.65
C ARG A 136 -17.23 8.41 -0.42
N GLY A 137 -17.51 9.70 -0.64
CA GLY A 137 -17.64 10.69 0.43
C GLY A 137 -16.33 11.11 1.10
N ARG A 138 -15.18 10.86 0.46
CA ARG A 138 -13.86 11.32 0.95
C ARG A 138 -13.60 12.78 0.63
N LEU A 139 -14.28 13.33 -0.36
CA LEU A 139 -14.24 14.73 -0.72
C LEU A 139 -15.44 15.48 -0.12
N SER A 140 -15.21 16.73 0.30
CA SER A 140 -16.27 17.63 0.78
C SER A 140 -15.89 19.08 0.48
N THR A 141 -16.75 20.02 0.85
CA THR A 141 -16.49 21.45 0.72
C THR A 141 -16.37 22.06 2.12
N ALA A 142 -15.31 22.82 2.35
CA ALA A 142 -15.13 23.60 3.56
C ALA A 142 -15.33 25.09 3.26
N GLU A 143 -16.15 25.74 4.08
CA GLU A 143 -16.39 27.19 4.02
C GLU A 143 -15.55 27.91 5.06
N SER A 144 -14.98 29.06 4.69
CA SER A 144 -14.20 29.92 5.59
C SER A 144 -14.37 31.40 5.23
N GLU A 145 -13.88 32.29 6.08
CA GLU A 145 -13.83 33.73 5.77
C GLU A 145 -12.95 34.09 4.57
N PHE A 146 -12.03 33.19 4.18
CA PHE A 146 -11.16 33.32 3.01
C PHE A 146 -11.79 32.75 1.73
N GLY A 147 -12.98 32.16 1.82
CA GLY A 147 -13.71 31.53 0.72
C GLY A 147 -13.98 30.04 0.94
N SER A 148 -14.55 29.42 -0.10
CA SER A 148 -14.90 28.00 -0.17
C SER A 148 -13.76 27.21 -0.81
N ALA A 149 -13.47 26.01 -0.30
CA ALA A 149 -12.48 25.12 -0.87
C ALA A 149 -12.93 23.65 -0.83
N ARG A 150 -12.59 22.90 -1.88
CA ARG A 150 -12.65 21.45 -1.87
C ARG A 150 -11.63 20.89 -0.90
N VAL A 151 -12.05 19.92 -0.11
CA VAL A 151 -11.19 19.28 0.89
C VAL A 151 -11.27 17.77 0.78
N VAL A 152 -10.16 17.10 1.09
CA VAL A 152 -10.11 15.65 1.26
C VAL A 152 -9.97 15.30 2.73
N ARG A 153 -10.78 14.36 3.22
CA ARG A 153 -10.71 13.84 4.59
C ARG A 153 -9.34 13.20 4.85
N ALA A 154 -8.79 13.43 6.05
CA ALA A 154 -7.53 12.80 6.46
C ALA A 154 -7.58 11.27 6.39
N GLU A 155 -6.49 10.66 5.90
CA GLU A 155 -6.24 9.23 5.91
C GLU A 155 -5.20 8.93 7.01
N ARG A 156 -5.54 8.05 7.95
CA ARG A 156 -4.73 7.77 9.15
C ARG A 156 -4.64 6.25 9.35
N PRO A 157 -3.64 5.59 8.75
CA PRO A 157 -3.46 4.15 8.91
C PRO A 157 -3.21 3.77 10.38
N ASP A 158 -3.71 2.61 10.81
CA ASP A 158 -3.35 2.02 12.09
C ASP A 158 -1.92 1.50 12.09
N VAL A 159 -1.49 0.98 10.94
CA VAL A 159 -0.11 0.58 10.67
C VAL A 159 0.27 0.92 9.22
N ALA A 160 1.51 1.33 9.02
CA ALA A 160 2.16 1.42 7.71
C ALA A 160 3.27 0.38 7.60
N PHE A 161 3.19 -0.49 6.59
CA PHE A 161 4.32 -1.29 6.13
C PHE A 161 5.00 -0.54 4.98
N VAL A 162 6.29 -0.27 5.15
CA VAL A 162 7.08 0.56 4.22
C VAL A 162 8.34 -0.18 3.83
N HIS A 163 8.55 -0.36 2.53
CA HIS A 163 9.79 -0.92 2.00
C HIS A 163 10.90 0.13 2.08
N VAL A 164 12.13 -0.29 2.41
CA VAL A 164 13.36 0.51 2.32
C VAL A 164 14.53 -0.32 1.80
N ASP A 165 15.44 0.34 1.09
CA ASP A 165 16.67 -0.26 0.57
C ASP A 165 17.67 -0.64 1.66
N LEU A 166 17.82 0.23 2.66
CA LEU A 166 18.73 0.04 3.77
C LEU A 166 18.03 0.53 5.04
N ALA A 167 18.30 -0.14 6.15
CA ALA A 167 17.95 0.36 7.47
C ALA A 167 19.10 0.14 8.46
N ASP A 168 19.17 0.95 9.52
CA ASP A 168 20.05 0.68 10.65
C ASP A 168 19.27 0.12 11.86
N SER A 169 20.00 -0.25 12.92
CA SER A 169 19.40 -0.76 14.16
C SER A 169 18.57 0.26 14.94
N ASP A 170 18.64 1.54 14.59
CA ASP A 170 17.88 2.62 15.22
C ASP A 170 16.59 2.94 14.44
N GLY A 171 16.43 2.35 13.25
CA GLY A 171 15.23 2.45 12.42
C GLY A 171 15.32 3.52 11.37
N ASN A 172 16.49 4.13 11.18
CA ASN A 172 16.68 5.03 10.06
C ASN A 172 16.65 4.21 8.77
N GLY A 173 15.77 4.58 7.86
CA GLY A 173 15.57 3.92 6.57
C GLY A 173 16.02 4.80 5.42
N VAL A 174 16.55 4.17 4.37
CA VAL A 174 16.94 4.81 3.11
C VAL A 174 16.07 4.24 2.01
N LEU A 175 15.42 5.12 1.24
CA LEU A 175 14.64 4.76 0.06
C LEU A 175 15.29 5.39 -1.16
N ARG A 176 15.74 4.58 -2.13
CA ARG A 176 16.42 5.08 -3.35
C ARG A 176 15.45 5.56 -4.43
N GLY A 177 14.16 5.43 -4.18
CA GLY A 177 13.09 6.04 -4.94
C GLY A 177 12.40 5.10 -5.94
N PRO A 178 11.28 5.55 -6.54
CA PRO A 178 10.63 6.84 -6.27
C PRO A 178 10.04 6.92 -4.85
N LEU A 179 10.07 8.11 -4.23
CA LEU A 179 9.62 8.28 -2.84
C LEU A 179 8.10 8.22 -2.68
N GLY A 180 7.37 8.71 -3.70
CA GLY A 180 5.91 8.80 -3.67
C GLY A 180 5.39 9.48 -2.39
N GLU A 181 4.33 8.89 -1.85
CA GLU A 181 3.64 9.30 -0.62
C GLU A 181 4.21 8.65 0.66
N VAL A 182 5.27 7.84 0.55
CA VAL A 182 5.73 6.93 1.60
C VAL A 182 6.03 7.64 2.92
N LEU A 183 6.74 8.78 2.88
CA LEU A 183 7.10 9.50 4.10
C LEU A 183 5.87 10.05 4.84
N VAL A 184 4.92 10.64 4.09
CA VAL A 184 3.69 11.14 4.71
C VAL A 184 2.79 10.01 5.20
N ALA A 185 2.81 8.85 4.53
CA ALA A 185 2.11 7.66 5.01
C ALA A 185 2.69 7.12 6.33
N ALA A 186 4.02 7.01 6.42
CA ALA A 186 4.71 6.62 7.66
C ALA A 186 4.42 7.60 8.81
N GLN A 187 4.38 8.91 8.52
CA GLN A 187 4.05 9.92 9.53
C GLN A 187 2.56 9.92 9.92
N ALA A 188 1.67 9.62 8.98
CA ALA A 188 0.22 9.55 9.22
C ALA A 188 -0.20 8.33 10.03
N ALA A 189 0.59 7.25 9.96
CA ALA A 189 0.28 5.99 10.61
C ALA A 189 0.49 6.05 12.12
N ARG A 190 -0.35 5.31 12.87
CA ARG A 190 -0.15 5.15 14.33
C ARG A 190 1.06 4.29 14.65
N ARG A 191 1.40 3.34 13.78
CA ARG A 191 2.58 2.47 13.87
C ARG A 191 3.26 2.36 12.51
N THR A 192 4.58 2.28 12.48
CA THR A 192 5.33 2.03 11.24
C THR A 192 6.22 0.81 11.37
N VAL A 193 6.13 -0.06 10.36
CA VAL A 193 7.00 -1.21 10.16
C VAL A 193 7.87 -0.93 8.93
N LEU A 194 9.18 -0.81 9.13
CA LEU A 194 10.13 -0.81 8.03
C LEU A 194 10.46 -2.24 7.62
N VAL A 195 10.31 -2.54 6.34
CA VAL A 195 10.71 -3.79 5.72
C VAL A 195 11.93 -3.49 4.85
N ALA A 196 13.11 -3.84 5.35
CA ALA A 196 14.38 -3.50 4.74
C ALA A 196 14.95 -4.65 3.90
N GLU A 197 15.49 -4.33 2.73
CA GLU A 197 16.29 -5.28 1.93
C GLU A 197 17.57 -5.71 2.66
N GLN A 198 18.14 -4.80 3.46
CA GLN A 198 19.37 -5.05 4.20
C GLN A 198 19.44 -4.14 5.43
N VAL A 199 19.86 -4.70 6.56
CA VAL A 199 20.21 -3.93 7.75
C VAL A 199 21.73 -3.69 7.76
N ALA A 200 22.15 -2.43 7.77
CA ALA A 200 23.54 -2.00 7.75
C ALA A 200 23.90 -1.22 9.04
N ASP A 201 25.18 -0.88 9.19
CA ASP A 201 25.61 0.00 10.27
C ASP A 201 25.12 1.44 10.06
N ALA A 202 25.00 2.20 11.16
CA ALA A 202 24.44 3.54 11.15
C ALA A 202 25.27 4.57 10.36
N GLU A 203 26.57 4.33 10.13
CA GLU A 203 27.41 5.22 9.31
C GLU A 203 27.09 5.03 7.84
N THR A 204 27.00 3.78 7.38
CA THR A 204 26.57 3.42 6.02
C THR A 204 25.18 3.99 5.69
N VAL A 205 24.22 3.82 6.59
CA VAL A 205 22.83 4.31 6.40
C VAL A 205 22.79 5.84 6.36
N ARG A 206 23.54 6.51 7.24
CA ARG A 206 23.64 7.98 7.25
C ARG A 206 24.30 8.52 5.98
N ALA A 207 25.38 7.89 5.53
CA ALA A 207 26.10 8.27 4.31
C ALA A 207 25.23 8.12 3.06
N ALA A 208 24.30 7.16 3.05
CA ALA A 208 23.35 6.94 1.96
C ALA A 208 22.17 7.94 1.93
N GLY A 209 21.98 8.74 2.98
CA GLY A 209 20.92 9.75 3.08
C GLY A 209 19.61 9.17 3.63
N ILE A 210 19.38 9.40 4.93
CA ILE A 210 18.19 8.91 5.63
C ILE A 210 16.93 9.55 5.04
N SER A 211 16.03 8.72 4.50
CA SER A 211 14.75 9.14 3.94
C SER A 211 13.63 9.06 4.98
N ILE A 212 13.68 8.05 5.85
CA ILE A 212 12.73 7.85 6.95
C ILE A 212 13.50 7.83 8.27
N PRO A 213 13.32 8.80 9.16
CA PRO A 213 14.00 8.80 10.45
C PRO A 213 13.44 7.71 11.37
N GLY A 214 14.30 7.06 12.14
CA GLY A 214 13.91 5.99 13.07
C GLY A 214 12.92 6.42 14.15
N LEU A 215 12.76 7.72 14.39
CA LEU A 215 11.73 8.29 15.26
C LEU A 215 10.30 7.93 14.82
N LEU A 216 10.08 7.72 13.52
CA LEU A 216 8.77 7.33 12.99
C LEU A 216 8.53 5.81 13.06
N VAL A 217 9.51 5.02 13.49
CA VAL A 217 9.55 3.56 13.28
C VAL A 217 9.39 2.79 14.59
N ASP A 218 8.42 1.89 14.62
CA ASP A 218 8.17 1.02 15.76
C ASP A 218 8.90 -0.32 15.65
N THR A 219 8.88 -0.89 14.44
CA THR A 219 9.39 -2.24 14.14
C THR A 219 10.21 -2.24 12.86
N LEU A 220 11.33 -2.96 12.90
CA LEU A 220 12.18 -3.24 11.75
C LEU A 220 12.12 -4.74 11.43
N VAL A 221 11.91 -5.04 10.16
CA VAL A 221 11.97 -6.37 9.57
C VAL A 221 13.04 -6.35 8.49
N GLU A 222 14.02 -7.25 8.58
CA GLU A 222 14.94 -7.52 7.48
C GLU A 222 14.33 -8.64 6.62
N SER A 223 14.01 -8.32 5.36
CA SER A 223 13.36 -9.25 4.43
C SER A 223 13.86 -8.97 3.00
N PRO A 224 15.05 -9.47 2.64
CA PRO A 224 15.56 -9.35 1.27
C PRO A 224 14.59 -9.94 0.26
N GLY A 225 14.33 -9.23 -0.84
CA GLY A 225 13.38 -9.68 -1.87
C GLY A 225 11.91 -9.46 -1.50
N ALA A 226 11.61 -8.67 -0.45
CA ALA A 226 10.25 -8.47 0.07
C ALA A 226 9.24 -7.96 -0.97
N VAL A 227 9.72 -7.36 -2.06
CA VAL A 227 8.87 -6.78 -3.09
C VAL A 227 8.71 -7.65 -4.34
N HIS A 228 9.39 -8.79 -4.44
CA HIS A 228 9.21 -9.71 -5.57
C HIS A 228 7.73 -10.12 -5.70
N PRO A 229 7.12 -10.07 -6.91
CA PRO A 229 7.75 -9.99 -8.23
C PRO A 229 8.11 -8.59 -8.72
N ASP A 230 7.80 -7.51 -7.99
CA ASP A 230 8.26 -6.17 -8.35
C ASP A 230 9.79 -6.05 -8.23
N GLY A 231 10.33 -4.98 -8.80
CA GLY A 231 11.75 -4.66 -8.73
C GLY A 231 12.05 -3.56 -7.72
N VAL A 232 13.31 -3.52 -7.27
CA VAL A 232 13.87 -2.39 -6.53
C VAL A 232 14.93 -1.73 -7.41
N ALA A 233 14.71 -0.45 -7.73
CA ALA A 233 15.60 0.31 -8.61
C ALA A 233 17.04 0.28 -8.09
N GLY A 234 17.98 -0.14 -8.96
CA GLY A 234 19.40 -0.26 -8.60
C GLY A 234 19.76 -1.48 -7.74
N ARG A 235 18.83 -2.40 -7.45
CA ARG A 235 19.10 -3.69 -6.79
C ARG A 235 18.77 -4.88 -7.66
N TYR A 236 17.51 -5.05 -8.03
CA TYR A 236 17.07 -6.16 -8.89
C TYR A 236 15.87 -5.75 -9.75
N PRO A 237 15.77 -6.27 -10.99
CA PRO A 237 14.70 -5.92 -11.90
C PRO A 237 13.38 -6.56 -11.48
N ARG A 238 12.29 -6.05 -12.04
CA ARG A 238 10.97 -6.67 -11.96
C ARG A 238 11.00 -8.05 -12.64
N ASP A 239 10.39 -9.05 -11.99
CA ASP A 239 10.18 -10.38 -12.55
C ASP A 239 8.94 -10.37 -13.46
N VAL A 240 9.16 -9.95 -14.71
CA VAL A 240 8.15 -9.87 -15.77
C VAL A 240 7.42 -11.20 -15.99
N GLU A 241 8.14 -12.33 -15.89
CA GLU A 241 7.56 -13.65 -16.11
C GLU A 241 6.62 -14.05 -14.96
N ALA A 242 6.98 -13.74 -13.71
CA ALA A 242 6.09 -13.96 -12.57
C ALA A 242 4.80 -13.13 -12.66
N TYR A 243 4.90 -11.87 -13.11
CA TYR A 243 3.71 -11.04 -13.40
C TYR A 243 2.82 -11.67 -14.47
N GLN A 244 3.39 -12.13 -15.58
CA GLN A 244 2.65 -12.77 -16.67
C GLN A 244 2.00 -14.09 -16.22
N ARG A 245 2.75 -14.94 -15.52
CA ARG A 245 2.25 -16.21 -14.96
C ARG A 245 1.09 -15.98 -14.00
N TYR A 246 1.18 -14.98 -13.13
CA TYR A 246 0.04 -14.60 -12.28
C TYR A 246 -1.17 -14.16 -13.11
N SER A 247 -0.97 -13.27 -14.09
CA SER A 247 -2.04 -12.76 -14.94
C SER A 247 -2.73 -13.84 -15.76
N GLU A 248 -2.00 -14.85 -16.25
CA GLU A 248 -2.59 -15.99 -16.96
C GLU A 248 -3.44 -16.85 -16.02
N ARG A 249 -2.92 -17.17 -14.83
CA ARG A 249 -3.60 -18.06 -13.88
C ARG A 249 -4.80 -17.40 -13.20
N SER A 250 -4.72 -16.10 -12.90
CA SER A 250 -5.79 -15.36 -12.22
C SER A 250 -6.98 -15.00 -13.12
N ALA A 251 -6.92 -15.36 -14.41
CA ALA A 251 -7.98 -15.10 -15.38
C ALA A 251 -9.33 -15.76 -15.00
N THR A 252 -9.30 -16.86 -14.25
CA THR A 252 -10.48 -17.52 -13.68
C THR A 252 -10.38 -17.58 -12.15
N VAL A 253 -11.53 -17.77 -11.49
CA VAL A 253 -11.57 -17.94 -10.02
C VAL A 253 -10.78 -19.19 -9.61
N ASP A 254 -11.09 -20.34 -10.22
CA ASP A 254 -10.38 -21.60 -9.94
C ASP A 254 -8.87 -21.50 -10.19
N GLY A 255 -8.45 -20.80 -11.25
CA GLY A 255 -7.04 -20.61 -11.58
C GLY A 255 -6.31 -19.72 -10.55
N PHE A 256 -6.99 -18.69 -10.04
CA PHE A 256 -6.48 -17.87 -8.95
C PHE A 256 -6.38 -18.66 -7.63
N GLU A 257 -7.37 -19.48 -7.29
CA GLU A 257 -7.34 -20.33 -6.10
C GLU A 257 -6.20 -21.35 -6.15
N GLN A 258 -5.95 -21.96 -7.31
CA GLN A 258 -4.80 -22.83 -7.52
C GLN A 258 -3.48 -22.07 -7.39
N TRP A 259 -3.41 -20.84 -7.92
CA TRP A 259 -2.22 -19.99 -7.76
C TRP A 259 -1.94 -19.67 -6.29
N LEU A 260 -2.96 -19.31 -5.52
CA LEU A 260 -2.83 -19.12 -4.07
C LEU A 260 -2.29 -20.37 -3.37
N ALA A 261 -2.86 -21.53 -3.67
CA ALA A 261 -2.47 -22.81 -3.07
C ALA A 261 -1.00 -23.16 -3.35
N GLU A 262 -0.46 -22.79 -4.51
CA GLU A 262 0.88 -23.18 -4.94
C GLU A 262 1.95 -22.14 -4.59
N GLU A 263 1.66 -20.86 -4.79
CA GLU A 263 2.67 -19.79 -4.75
C GLU A 263 2.64 -19.03 -3.41
N VAL A 264 1.48 -19.01 -2.74
CA VAL A 264 1.29 -18.27 -1.48
C VAL A 264 1.24 -19.21 -0.28
N PHE A 265 0.45 -20.29 -0.29
CA PHE A 265 0.26 -21.14 0.90
C PHE A 265 1.32 -22.24 1.10
N ARG A 266 2.10 -22.60 0.08
CA ARG A 266 3.16 -23.63 0.17
C ARG A 266 4.55 -23.07 0.53
N THR A 267 4.71 -21.75 0.48
CA THR A 267 5.97 -21.02 0.69
C THR A 267 6.05 -20.45 2.10
#